data_AF-A0A937NK18-F1
#
_entry.id   AF-A0A937NK18-F1
#
_cell.length_a   1.000
_cell.length_b   1.000
_cell.length_c   1.000
_cell.angle_alpha   90.00
_cell.angle_beta   90.00
_cell.angle_gamma   90.00
#
_symmetry.space_group_name_H-M   'P 1'
#
loop_
_entity.id
_entity.type
_entity.pdbx_description
1 polymer ?
#
loop_
_entity_poly.entity_id
_entity_poly.type
_entity_poly.pdbx_seq_one_letter_code
_entity_poly.pdbx_strand_id
1 'polypeptide(L)'
;MTDEERTQVDAQQEVEQIIETAKALGVEVDETDVAHWLTAMAASGTMEWEMDAEAGIYGHEITLLDFDKATLDRYRRIADVVQLPDLPNVETAVSLAGSAAQGVIQLYPGDCDYFERVNIKAETREEATHILADLMRDKALKKFEGPNYQLIEIKFGTWQTDVVKDGEPIKTGSPVSWLPDEVQAGKMQVLRASGEPWEVEWEYGCLDPGWCKMDWVIAEAERGRVVNASNMLDVTWEAPDGSITPLDGFIDPYFQEVYLEAESVPLFSKLTQHISPQALDEYVQQLTGEVYKYTHEHINYGKAAKRMYNIFRLTGCHQAAALIRELFDEPAALLYQVWSLLDTMDDAAQPDSTIDRETLVQQTDALIRNVIEVCEGPLETEIVMALIRLRDDITGRVDLSADDWDALIAQSRAKTEELVNEFFKAKLLGIPEVREFLDSLEEA
;
A
#
# COMPACT_ATOMS: atom_id res chain seq x y z
N MET A 1 -34.04 -32.29 -3.06
CA MET A 1 -33.03 -31.29 -2.66
C MET A 1 -33.74 -29.99 -2.47
N THR A 2 -33.67 -29.45 -1.26
CA THR A 2 -34.01 -28.05 -0.97
C THR A 2 -32.95 -27.14 -1.59
N ASP A 3 -33.23 -25.84 -1.76
CA ASP A 3 -32.23 -24.89 -2.28
C ASP A 3 -30.98 -24.84 -1.38
N GLU A 4 -31.16 -24.95 -0.05
CA GLU A 4 -30.05 -25.03 0.92
C GLU A 4 -29.14 -26.25 0.71
N GLU A 5 -29.70 -27.43 0.43
CA GLU A 5 -28.92 -28.65 0.14
C GLU A 5 -28.17 -28.55 -1.19
N ARG A 6 -28.59 -27.66 -2.09
CA ARG A 6 -27.97 -27.45 -3.41
C ARG A 6 -26.81 -26.47 -3.32
N THR A 7 -27.00 -25.37 -2.59
CA THR A 7 -25.95 -24.39 -2.30
C THR A 7 -24.78 -24.99 -1.51
N GLN A 8 -25.04 -25.89 -0.55
CA GLN A 8 -23.96 -26.59 0.17
C GLN A 8 -23.13 -27.53 -0.71
N VAL A 9 -23.76 -28.21 -1.67
CA VAL A 9 -23.07 -29.13 -2.59
C VAL A 9 -22.21 -28.35 -3.58
N ASP A 10 -22.69 -27.20 -4.07
CA ASP A 10 -21.96 -26.34 -4.99
C ASP A 10 -20.73 -25.70 -4.30
N ALA A 11 -20.87 -25.21 -3.07
CA ALA A 11 -19.75 -24.66 -2.29
C ALA A 11 -18.66 -25.70 -1.98
N GLN A 12 -19.06 -26.94 -1.68
CA GLN A 12 -18.10 -28.03 -1.43
C GLN A 12 -17.34 -28.43 -2.70
N GLN A 13 -17.99 -28.40 -3.87
CA GLN A 13 -17.33 -28.65 -5.16
C GLN A 13 -16.35 -27.53 -5.53
N GLU A 14 -16.69 -26.27 -5.23
CA GLU A 14 -15.81 -25.13 -5.46
C GLU A 14 -14.53 -25.23 -4.62
N VAL A 15 -14.64 -25.59 -3.33
CA VAL A 15 -13.50 -25.84 -2.44
C VAL A 15 -12.63 -26.99 -2.97
N GLU A 16 -13.23 -28.12 -3.38
CA GLU A 16 -12.49 -29.25 -3.95
C GLU A 16 -11.71 -28.86 -5.21
N GLN A 17 -12.29 -28.03 -6.08
CA GLN A 17 -11.64 -27.57 -7.31
C GLN A 17 -10.48 -26.59 -7.02
N ILE A 18 -10.62 -25.72 -6.02
CA ILE A 18 -9.53 -24.83 -5.56
C ILE A 18 -8.37 -25.67 -5.05
N ILE A 19 -8.65 -26.66 -4.19
CA ILE A 19 -7.63 -27.55 -3.63
C ILE A 19 -6.92 -28.34 -4.73
N GLU A 20 -7.65 -28.87 -5.72
CA GLU A 20 -7.06 -29.59 -6.85
C GLU A 20 -6.14 -28.68 -7.68
N THR A 21 -6.61 -27.46 -7.97
CA THR A 21 -5.85 -26.48 -8.75
C THR A 21 -4.60 -26.04 -7.99
N ALA A 22 -4.71 -25.66 -6.72
CA ALA A 22 -3.57 -25.26 -5.89
C ALA A 22 -2.53 -26.38 -5.76
N LYS A 23 -2.96 -27.64 -5.56
CA LYS A 23 -2.07 -28.82 -5.57
C LYS A 23 -1.33 -28.97 -6.89
N ALA A 24 -2.01 -28.78 -8.03
CA ALA A 24 -1.38 -28.82 -9.35
C ALA A 24 -0.37 -27.68 -9.55
N LEU A 25 -0.59 -26.54 -8.89
CA LEU A 25 0.32 -25.40 -8.87
C LEU A 25 1.42 -25.53 -7.82
N GLY A 26 1.41 -26.56 -6.96
CA GLY A 26 2.36 -26.67 -5.84
C GLY A 26 2.20 -25.50 -4.85
N VAL A 27 0.96 -25.12 -4.57
CA VAL A 27 0.57 -24.16 -3.53
C VAL A 27 -0.14 -24.97 -2.44
N GLU A 28 0.31 -24.82 -1.19
CA GLU A 28 -0.37 -25.41 -0.04
C GLU A 28 -1.64 -24.63 0.27
N VAL A 29 -2.67 -25.32 0.77
CA VAL A 29 -3.99 -24.76 1.02
C VAL A 29 -4.51 -25.25 2.35
N ASP A 30 -4.91 -24.32 3.23
CA ASP A 30 -5.72 -24.67 4.38
C ASP A 30 -7.19 -24.81 3.94
N GLU A 31 -7.62 -26.06 3.78
CA GLU A 31 -8.99 -26.38 3.32
C GLU A 31 -10.07 -25.77 4.24
N THR A 32 -9.79 -25.62 5.54
CA THR A 32 -10.75 -25.07 6.50
C THR A 32 -10.86 -23.56 6.34
N ASP A 33 -9.72 -22.90 6.20
CA ASP A 33 -9.65 -21.45 6.07
C ASP A 33 -10.25 -20.97 4.74
N VAL A 34 -9.93 -21.62 3.61
CA VAL A 34 -10.55 -21.34 2.31
C VAL A 34 -12.06 -21.53 2.35
N ALA A 35 -12.54 -22.60 2.97
CA ALA A 35 -13.98 -22.86 3.08
C ALA A 35 -14.70 -21.78 3.91
N HIS A 36 -14.08 -21.32 5.01
CA HIS A 36 -14.61 -20.22 5.80
C HIS A 36 -14.60 -18.91 5.01
N TRP A 37 -13.52 -18.59 4.31
CA TRP A 37 -13.39 -17.38 3.50
C TRP A 37 -14.44 -17.34 2.38
N LEU A 38 -14.60 -18.43 1.61
CA LEU A 38 -15.64 -18.52 0.57
C LEU A 38 -17.06 -18.41 1.13
N THR A 39 -17.33 -19.03 2.27
CA THR A 39 -18.63 -18.93 2.94
C THR A 39 -18.91 -17.48 3.34
N ALA A 40 -17.92 -16.77 3.85
CA ALA A 40 -18.03 -15.36 4.19
C ALA A 40 -18.22 -14.49 2.94
N MET A 41 -17.47 -14.72 1.86
CA MET A 41 -17.68 -14.03 0.57
C MET A 41 -19.10 -14.24 0.01
N ALA A 42 -19.63 -15.46 0.10
CA ALA A 42 -20.98 -15.78 -0.37
C ALA A 42 -22.09 -15.17 0.50
N ALA A 43 -21.81 -14.94 1.79
CA ALA A 43 -22.71 -14.25 2.71
C ALA A 43 -22.63 -12.72 2.57
N SER A 44 -21.48 -12.20 2.13
CA SER A 44 -21.24 -10.76 2.03
C SER A 44 -22.09 -10.11 0.95
N GLY A 45 -22.69 -8.97 1.30
CA GLY A 45 -23.42 -8.12 0.35
C GLY A 45 -22.46 -7.27 -0.49
N THR A 46 -22.77 -7.04 -1.76
CA THR A 46 -21.99 -6.09 -2.57
C THR A 46 -22.13 -4.69 -1.98
N MET A 47 -21.03 -4.14 -1.44
CA MET A 47 -20.86 -2.77 -0.91
C MET A 47 -21.30 -2.47 0.54
N GLU A 48 -21.61 -3.45 1.39
CA GLU A 48 -21.88 -3.14 2.80
C GLU A 48 -20.58 -3.15 3.64
N TRP A 49 -20.46 -2.19 4.55
CA TRP A 49 -19.40 -2.15 5.55
C TRP A 49 -19.92 -2.74 6.86
N GLU A 50 -19.03 -3.34 7.64
CA GLU A 50 -19.36 -3.94 8.93
C GLU A 50 -18.50 -3.32 10.03
N MET A 51 -18.96 -3.45 11.28
CA MET A 51 -18.23 -3.07 12.47
C MET A 51 -17.90 -4.33 13.28
N ASP A 52 -16.62 -4.54 13.57
CA ASP A 52 -16.19 -5.47 14.60
C ASP A 52 -16.19 -4.75 15.95
N ALA A 53 -17.27 -4.95 16.71
CA ALA A 53 -17.45 -4.34 18.02
C ALA A 53 -16.44 -4.84 19.08
N GLU A 54 -15.86 -6.03 18.91
CA GLU A 54 -14.89 -6.58 19.86
C GLU A 54 -13.51 -5.93 19.66
N ALA A 55 -13.09 -5.78 18.41
CA ALA A 55 -11.84 -5.12 18.06
C ALA A 55 -11.93 -3.58 18.03
N GLY A 56 -13.15 -3.04 17.92
CA GLY A 56 -13.39 -1.61 17.81
C GLY A 56 -12.96 -1.03 16.46
N ILE A 57 -13.05 -1.84 15.40
CA ILE A 57 -12.68 -1.48 14.02
C ILE A 57 -13.89 -1.62 13.10
N TYR A 58 -13.85 -0.98 11.94
CA TYR A 58 -14.88 -1.13 10.92
C TYR A 58 -14.30 -0.95 9.52
N GLY A 59 -14.99 -1.42 8.50
CA GLY A 59 -14.51 -1.36 7.12
C GLY A 59 -15.39 -2.18 6.19
N HIS A 60 -15.00 -2.27 4.92
CA HIS A 60 -15.69 -3.15 3.98
C HIS A 60 -15.62 -4.60 4.47
N GLU A 61 -16.73 -5.35 4.42
CA GLU A 61 -16.84 -6.70 5.00
C GLU A 61 -15.70 -7.63 4.54
N ILE A 62 -15.46 -7.67 3.22
CA ILE A 62 -14.36 -8.46 2.62
C ILE A 62 -12.99 -8.05 3.18
N THR A 63 -12.76 -6.76 3.37
CA THR A 63 -11.46 -6.26 3.87
C THR A 63 -11.25 -6.59 5.34
N LEU A 64 -12.31 -6.63 6.15
CA LEU A 64 -12.20 -7.07 7.55
C LEU A 64 -11.85 -8.56 7.67
N LEU A 65 -12.24 -9.39 6.69
CA LEU A 65 -11.82 -10.80 6.63
C LEU A 65 -10.34 -10.96 6.31
N ASP A 66 -9.77 -10.03 5.53
CA ASP A 66 -8.36 -10.03 5.15
C ASP A 66 -7.45 -9.34 6.20
N PHE A 67 -8.03 -8.81 7.29
CA PHE A 67 -7.29 -8.04 8.30
C PHE A 67 -6.82 -8.91 9.48
N ASP A 68 -5.50 -8.95 9.71
CA ASP A 68 -4.93 -9.60 10.90
C ASP A 68 -5.07 -8.71 12.15
N LYS A 69 -6.08 -9.02 12.95
CA LYS A 69 -6.38 -8.32 14.21
C LYS A 69 -5.24 -8.38 15.23
N ALA A 70 -4.33 -9.36 15.16
CA ALA A 70 -3.17 -9.43 16.05
C ALA A 70 -2.19 -8.26 15.84
N THR A 71 -2.27 -7.58 14.68
CA THR A 71 -1.45 -6.41 14.36
C THR A 71 -2.07 -5.09 14.79
N LEU A 72 -3.32 -5.08 15.27
CA LEU A 72 -4.08 -3.85 15.54
C LEU A 72 -3.39 -2.92 16.54
N ASP A 73 -2.90 -3.46 17.66
CA ASP A 73 -2.19 -2.68 18.69
C ASP A 73 -0.93 -2.01 18.14
N ARG A 74 -0.25 -2.67 17.19
CA ARG A 74 0.93 -2.11 16.52
C ARG A 74 0.50 -0.91 15.67
N TYR A 75 -0.52 -1.07 14.85
CA TYR A 75 -0.99 -0.02 13.96
C TYR A 75 -1.60 1.16 14.71
N ARG A 76 -2.31 0.96 15.83
CA ARG A 76 -2.77 2.07 16.69
C ARG A 76 -1.60 2.88 17.28
N ARG A 77 -0.53 2.22 17.73
CA ARG A 77 0.68 2.93 18.22
C ARG A 77 1.35 3.79 17.15
N ILE A 78 1.37 3.31 15.90
CA ILE A 78 1.91 4.10 14.78
C ILE A 78 0.92 5.21 14.38
N ALA A 79 -0.40 4.96 14.44
CA ALA A 79 -1.44 5.96 14.22
C ALA A 79 -1.27 7.18 15.15
N ASP A 80 -0.89 6.98 16.43
CA ASP A 80 -0.56 8.08 17.35
C ASP A 80 0.54 9.03 16.85
N VAL A 81 1.41 8.56 15.95
CA VAL A 81 2.43 9.37 15.28
C VAL A 81 1.88 10.04 14.05
N VAL A 82 1.07 9.36 13.22
CA VAL A 82 0.73 9.85 11.88
C VAL A 82 -0.64 10.53 11.74
N GLN A 83 -1.64 10.14 12.55
CA GLN A 83 -3.02 10.62 12.42
C GLN A 83 -3.19 12.10 12.79
N LEU A 84 -4.08 12.82 12.12
CA LEU A 84 -4.46 14.17 12.51
C LEU A 84 -5.36 14.15 13.75
N PRO A 85 -5.31 15.20 14.59
CA PRO A 85 -6.21 15.30 15.73
C PRO A 85 -7.59 15.82 15.29
N ASP A 86 -8.65 15.34 15.95
CA ASP A 86 -9.94 16.04 15.95
C ASP A 86 -9.82 17.43 16.59
N LEU A 87 -10.51 18.41 16.00
CA LEU A 87 -10.69 19.76 16.52
C LEU A 87 -12.18 20.13 16.49
N PRO A 88 -12.63 21.20 17.19
CA PRO A 88 -14.05 21.57 17.18
C PRO A 88 -14.69 21.73 15.79
N ASN A 89 -13.89 22.07 14.79
CA ASN A 89 -14.28 22.26 13.39
C ASN A 89 -13.57 21.30 12.42
N VAL A 90 -12.88 20.27 12.92
CA VAL A 90 -12.20 19.25 12.12
C VAL A 90 -12.56 17.88 12.67
N GLU A 91 -13.16 17.04 11.84
CA GLU A 91 -13.47 15.66 12.17
C GLU A 91 -12.53 14.74 11.38
N THR A 92 -11.99 13.73 12.04
CA THR A 92 -11.02 12.79 11.46
C THR A 92 -11.49 11.34 11.56
N ALA A 93 -11.08 10.50 10.60
CA ALA A 93 -11.26 9.05 10.64
C ALA A 93 -10.05 8.37 10.02
N VAL A 94 -9.15 7.87 10.86
CA VAL A 94 -7.96 7.15 10.39
C VAL A 94 -8.28 5.68 10.10
N SER A 95 -7.76 5.20 8.98
CA SER A 95 -7.80 3.81 8.57
C SER A 95 -6.42 3.35 8.10
N LEU A 96 -6.23 2.04 8.10
CA LEU A 96 -5.20 1.39 7.30
C LEU A 96 -5.73 1.20 5.89
N ALA A 97 -4.86 1.31 4.90
CA ALA A 97 -5.18 1.05 3.50
C ALA A 97 -4.14 0.11 2.87
N GLY A 98 -4.45 -0.36 1.65
CA GLY A 98 -3.50 -1.11 0.83
C GLY A 98 -2.91 -2.33 1.54
N SER A 99 -1.59 -2.43 1.55
CA SER A 99 -0.86 -3.57 2.11
C SER A 99 -1.10 -3.76 3.60
N ALA A 100 -1.21 -2.66 4.35
CA ALA A 100 -1.35 -2.68 5.80
C ALA A 100 -2.73 -3.17 6.27
N ALA A 101 -3.77 -3.01 5.43
CA ALA A 101 -5.13 -3.44 5.69
C ALA A 101 -5.39 -4.92 5.34
N GLN A 102 -4.51 -5.56 4.57
CA GLN A 102 -4.68 -6.92 4.04
C GLN A 102 -3.71 -7.90 4.70
N GLY A 103 -3.54 -7.82 6.02
CA GLY A 103 -2.51 -8.54 6.78
C GLY A 103 -2.54 -10.07 6.64
N VAL A 104 -3.68 -10.67 6.30
CA VAL A 104 -3.80 -12.11 6.00
C VAL A 104 -3.07 -12.48 4.70
N ILE A 105 -3.12 -11.60 3.71
CA ILE A 105 -2.56 -11.83 2.35
C ILE A 105 -1.23 -11.11 2.18
N GLN A 106 -0.96 -10.13 3.04
CA GLN A 106 0.25 -9.34 3.04
C GLN A 106 0.90 -9.45 4.41
N LEU A 107 1.30 -10.68 4.77
CA LEU A 107 1.93 -11.03 6.05
C LEU A 107 3.15 -10.16 6.40
N TYR A 108 3.78 -9.58 5.38
CA TYR A 108 4.99 -8.78 5.50
C TYR A 108 4.87 -7.48 4.69
N PRO A 109 4.08 -6.50 5.17
CA PRO A 109 3.98 -5.23 4.49
C PRO A 109 5.32 -4.48 4.62
N GLY A 110 5.79 -3.89 3.51
CA GLY A 110 7.03 -3.11 3.47
C GLY A 110 6.88 -1.72 4.09
N ASP A 111 5.64 -1.22 4.10
CA ASP A 111 5.19 0.08 4.54
C ASP A 111 3.97 -0.01 5.46
N CYS A 112 3.65 1.08 6.14
CA CYS A 112 2.42 1.26 6.89
C CYS A 112 1.61 2.38 6.21
N ASP A 113 0.73 1.98 5.30
CA ASP A 113 -0.14 2.92 4.60
C ASP A 113 -1.40 3.21 5.42
N TYR A 114 -1.50 4.46 5.85
CA TYR A 114 -2.68 5.05 6.43
C TYR A 114 -3.41 5.89 5.39
N PHE A 115 -4.72 5.90 5.57
CA PHE A 115 -5.64 6.77 4.88
C PHE A 115 -6.48 7.47 5.95
N GLU A 116 -6.68 8.77 5.83
CA GLU A 116 -7.41 9.53 6.83
C GLU A 116 -8.43 10.45 6.17
N ARG A 117 -9.70 10.25 6.52
CA ARG A 117 -10.75 11.19 6.13
C ARG A 117 -10.68 12.40 7.03
N VAL A 118 -10.61 13.59 6.45
CA VAL A 118 -10.49 14.86 7.18
C VAL A 118 -11.60 15.79 6.71
N ASN A 119 -12.64 15.95 7.52
CA ASN A 119 -13.74 16.84 7.19
C ASN A 119 -13.63 18.14 7.97
N ILE A 120 -13.47 19.25 7.24
CA ILE A 120 -13.26 20.59 7.78
C ILE A 120 -14.54 21.41 7.64
N LYS A 121 -15.09 21.86 8.76
CA LYS A 121 -16.24 22.77 8.82
C LYS A 121 -15.74 24.21 8.82
N ALA A 122 -16.12 24.98 7.80
CA ALA A 122 -15.70 26.38 7.66
C ALA A 122 -16.72 27.20 6.84
N GLU A 123 -16.71 28.52 6.98
CA GLU A 123 -17.66 29.40 6.26
C GLU A 123 -17.35 29.43 4.76
N THR A 124 -16.08 29.32 4.38
CA THR A 124 -15.66 29.29 2.98
C THR A 124 -14.63 28.20 2.70
N ARG A 125 -14.49 27.80 1.43
CA ARG A 125 -13.46 26.86 1.00
C ARG A 125 -12.06 27.36 1.33
N GLU A 126 -11.82 28.66 1.14
CA GLU A 126 -10.53 29.28 1.44
C GLU A 126 -10.20 29.19 2.94
N GLU A 127 -11.18 29.39 3.83
CA GLU A 127 -10.97 29.18 5.26
C GLU A 127 -10.66 27.71 5.56
N ALA A 128 -11.35 26.76 4.92
CA ALA A 128 -11.08 25.33 5.08
C ALA A 128 -9.64 24.95 4.63
N THR A 129 -9.15 25.50 3.51
CA THR A 129 -7.79 25.22 3.05
C THR A 129 -6.72 25.82 3.97
N HIS A 130 -6.99 26.98 4.58
CA HIS A 130 -6.12 27.53 5.62
C HIS A 130 -6.12 26.69 6.90
N ILE A 131 -7.29 26.20 7.34
CA ILE A 131 -7.37 25.27 8.49
C ILE A 131 -6.58 23.99 8.20
N LEU A 132 -6.68 23.45 6.99
CA LEU A 132 -5.88 22.28 6.57
C LEU A 132 -4.38 22.58 6.64
N ALA A 133 -3.94 23.73 6.10
CA ALA A 133 -2.54 24.14 6.10
C ALA A 133 -1.97 24.24 7.52
N ASP A 134 -2.71 24.85 8.44
CA ASP A 134 -2.33 24.96 9.85
C ASP A 134 -2.30 23.58 10.52
N LEU A 135 -3.34 22.75 10.30
CA LEU A 135 -3.45 21.41 10.88
C LEU A 135 -2.30 20.49 10.48
N MET A 136 -1.98 20.43 9.18
CA MET A 136 -0.88 19.60 8.66
C MET A 136 0.47 20.09 9.19
N ARG A 137 0.72 21.40 9.18
CA ARG A 137 1.98 21.97 9.65
C ARG A 137 2.14 21.79 11.16
N ASP A 138 1.11 22.06 11.95
CA ASP A 138 1.14 21.83 13.40
C ASP A 138 1.38 20.36 13.75
N LYS A 139 0.74 19.43 13.04
CA LYS A 139 0.99 18.00 13.17
C LYS A 139 2.45 17.67 12.89
N ALA A 140 2.97 18.14 11.76
CA ALA A 140 4.34 17.91 11.33
C ALA A 140 5.35 18.41 12.35
N LEU A 141 5.18 19.62 12.88
CA LEU A 141 6.08 20.20 13.87
C LEU A 141 5.98 19.50 15.23
N LYS A 142 4.78 19.08 15.63
CA LYS A 142 4.56 18.33 16.87
C LYS A 142 5.15 16.91 16.80
N LYS A 143 5.16 16.30 15.62
CA LYS A 143 5.68 14.96 15.34
C LYS A 143 6.89 15.01 14.40
N PHE A 144 7.73 16.04 14.53
CA PHE A 144 8.86 16.28 13.66
C PHE A 144 9.94 15.20 13.82
N GLU A 145 10.31 14.93 15.08
CA GLU A 145 11.24 13.87 15.47
C GLU A 145 10.87 13.41 16.88
N GLY A 146 11.00 12.12 17.14
CA GLY A 146 10.77 11.52 18.44
C GLY A 146 11.69 10.33 18.69
N PRO A 147 11.52 9.63 19.83
CA PRO A 147 12.42 8.54 20.24
C PRO A 147 12.56 7.40 19.22
N ASN A 148 11.56 7.22 18.37
CA ASN A 148 11.46 6.12 17.42
C ASN A 148 10.77 6.53 16.10
N TYR A 149 10.71 7.83 15.79
CA TYR A 149 10.12 8.30 14.54
C TYR A 149 10.75 9.62 14.08
N GLN A 150 10.70 9.87 12.78
CA GLN A 150 11.15 11.12 12.18
C GLN A 150 10.31 11.44 10.93
N LEU A 151 9.93 12.70 10.76
CA LEU A 151 9.22 13.19 9.58
C LEU A 151 10.16 13.15 8.36
N ILE A 152 9.66 12.67 7.22
CA ILE A 152 10.42 12.54 5.96
C ILE A 152 9.96 13.58 4.93
N GLU A 153 8.66 13.67 4.67
CA GLU A 153 8.10 14.49 3.60
C GLU A 153 6.66 14.87 3.92
N ILE A 154 6.22 16.01 3.41
CA ILE A 154 4.80 16.35 3.30
C ILE A 154 4.48 16.75 1.87
N LYS A 155 3.34 16.30 1.37
CA LYS A 155 2.75 16.79 0.12
C LYS A 155 1.55 17.66 0.45
N PHE A 156 1.64 18.92 0.05
CA PHE A 156 0.58 19.91 0.26
C PHE A 156 0.68 20.99 -0.81
N GLY A 157 -0.31 21.01 -1.71
CA GLY A 157 -0.39 21.94 -2.83
C GLY A 157 -0.16 21.28 -4.18
N THR A 158 -0.59 21.98 -5.24
CA THR A 158 -0.33 21.65 -6.64
C THR A 158 0.45 22.77 -7.32
N TRP A 159 1.50 22.43 -8.07
CA TRP A 159 2.25 23.41 -8.85
C TRP A 159 1.39 24.01 -9.97
N GLN A 160 1.24 25.33 -9.99
CA GLN A 160 0.45 26.08 -10.98
C GLN A 160 1.32 26.57 -12.15
N THR A 161 2.62 26.24 -12.10
CA THR A 161 3.61 26.57 -13.12
C THR A 161 4.77 25.58 -13.04
N ASP A 162 5.53 25.43 -14.12
CA ASP A 162 6.75 24.63 -14.14
C ASP A 162 7.83 25.27 -13.24
N VAL A 163 8.48 24.46 -12.42
CA VAL A 163 9.57 24.86 -11.51
C VAL A 163 10.76 23.91 -11.63
N VAL A 164 11.89 24.30 -11.07
CA VAL A 164 13.04 23.42 -10.83
C VAL A 164 13.33 23.43 -9.34
N LYS A 165 13.26 22.26 -8.69
CA LYS A 165 13.59 22.06 -7.27
C LYS A 165 14.75 21.08 -7.19
N ASP A 166 15.80 21.42 -6.45
CA ASP A 166 16.99 20.57 -6.28
C ASP A 166 17.65 20.10 -7.59
N GLY A 167 17.54 20.92 -8.64
CA GLY A 167 18.06 20.62 -9.98
C GLY A 167 17.11 19.82 -10.87
N GLU A 168 16.02 19.29 -10.33
CA GLU A 168 15.04 18.48 -11.04
C GLU A 168 13.88 19.34 -11.57
N PRO A 169 13.51 19.23 -12.86
CA PRO A 169 12.38 19.94 -13.43
C PRO A 169 11.05 19.29 -13.00
N ILE A 170 10.16 20.09 -12.40
CA ILE A 170 8.83 19.69 -11.98
C ILE A 170 7.78 20.40 -12.83
N LYS A 171 6.78 19.65 -13.28
CA LYS A 171 5.73 20.15 -14.17
C LYS A 171 4.56 20.76 -13.40
N THR A 172 3.91 21.74 -14.04
CA THR A 172 2.59 22.20 -13.58
C THR A 172 1.62 21.02 -13.45
N GLY A 173 0.79 21.03 -12.41
CA GLY A 173 -0.12 19.95 -12.05
C GLY A 173 0.51 18.87 -11.15
N SER A 174 1.83 18.88 -10.96
CA SER A 174 2.48 17.96 -10.01
C SER A 174 2.24 18.39 -8.55
N PRO A 175 2.13 17.45 -7.61
CA PRO A 175 2.09 17.74 -6.18
C PRO A 175 3.31 18.51 -5.71
N VAL A 176 3.12 19.37 -4.72
CA VAL A 176 4.19 20.12 -4.06
C VAL A 176 4.72 19.32 -2.87
N SER A 177 5.98 18.89 -2.99
CA SER A 177 6.72 18.17 -1.93
C SER A 177 7.53 19.12 -1.05
N TRP A 178 7.33 19.02 0.25
CA TRP A 178 8.00 19.78 1.30
C TRP A 178 8.88 18.87 2.15
N LEU A 179 10.15 19.23 2.28
CA LEU A 179 11.09 18.61 3.20
C LEU A 179 10.84 19.10 4.64
N PRO A 180 11.24 18.35 5.68
CA PRO A 180 10.97 18.72 7.07
C PRO A 180 11.46 20.13 7.42
N ASP A 181 12.68 20.49 7.03
CA ASP A 181 13.23 21.83 7.28
C ASP A 181 12.45 22.94 6.56
N GLU A 182 11.89 22.66 5.37
CA GLU A 182 11.04 23.59 4.62
C GLU A 182 9.69 23.81 5.32
N VAL A 183 9.09 22.73 5.84
CA VAL A 183 7.87 22.79 6.67
C VAL A 183 8.14 23.60 7.94
N GLN A 184 9.28 23.37 8.60
CA GLN A 184 9.70 24.12 9.78
C GLN A 184 9.90 25.60 9.47
N ALA A 185 10.57 25.92 8.37
CA ALA A 185 10.75 27.29 7.92
C ALA A 185 9.44 27.95 7.47
N GLY A 186 8.44 27.15 7.08
CA GLY A 186 7.19 27.61 6.46
C GLY A 186 7.38 28.05 5.01
N LYS A 187 8.49 27.68 4.37
CA LYS A 187 8.86 28.10 3.02
C LYS A 187 9.97 27.25 2.42
N MET A 188 10.05 27.24 1.09
CA MET A 188 11.11 26.59 0.32
C MET A 188 11.67 27.52 -0.76
N GLN A 189 12.82 27.15 -1.31
CA GLN A 189 13.45 27.84 -2.44
C GLN A 189 13.40 26.95 -3.68
N VAL A 190 12.85 27.49 -4.77
CA VAL A 190 12.85 26.84 -6.09
C VAL A 190 13.34 27.82 -7.15
N LEU A 191 13.59 27.33 -8.37
CA LEU A 191 13.76 28.18 -9.53
C LEU A 191 12.49 28.13 -10.39
N ARG A 192 12.09 29.27 -10.94
CA ARG A 192 11.12 29.28 -12.05
C ARG A 192 11.75 28.60 -13.27
N ALA A 193 10.93 28.19 -14.24
CA ALA A 193 11.42 27.71 -15.53
C ALA A 193 12.36 28.71 -16.27
N SER A 194 12.29 30.00 -15.93
CA SER A 194 13.21 31.04 -16.43
C SER A 194 14.61 31.03 -15.79
N GLY A 195 14.81 30.27 -14.71
CA GLY A 195 16.02 30.27 -13.87
C GLY A 195 16.02 31.32 -12.76
N GLU A 196 14.95 32.09 -12.61
CA GLU A 196 14.82 33.07 -11.51
C GLU A 196 14.52 32.36 -10.18
N PRO A 197 15.24 32.68 -9.09
CA PRO A 197 14.91 32.18 -7.75
C PRO A 197 13.53 32.63 -7.29
N TRP A 198 12.80 31.71 -6.66
CA TRP A 198 11.47 31.96 -6.12
C TRP A 198 11.34 31.30 -4.75
N GLU A 199 11.09 32.14 -3.74
CA GLU A 199 10.68 31.71 -2.41
C GLU A 199 9.18 31.38 -2.43
N VAL A 200 8.83 30.14 -2.10
CA VAL A 200 7.46 29.65 -2.05
C VAL A 200 7.08 29.44 -0.58
N GLU A 201 6.10 30.20 -0.12
CA GLU A 201 5.56 30.11 1.24
C GLU A 201 4.61 28.91 1.37
N TRP A 202 4.48 28.36 2.59
CA TRP A 202 3.61 27.22 2.90
C TRP A 202 2.16 27.41 2.42
N GLU A 203 1.63 28.62 2.55
CA GLU A 203 0.27 28.99 2.14
C GLU A 203 0.04 28.89 0.63
N TYR A 204 1.10 28.70 -0.18
CA TYR A 204 0.94 28.36 -1.59
C TYR A 204 0.07 27.11 -1.78
N GLY A 205 0.16 26.14 -0.87
CA GLY A 205 -0.69 24.94 -0.92
C GLY A 205 -2.18 25.23 -0.75
N CYS A 206 -2.56 26.35 -0.12
CA CYS A 206 -3.98 26.72 0.04
C CYS A 206 -4.67 27.07 -1.27
N LEU A 207 -3.92 27.40 -2.34
CA LEU A 207 -4.47 27.75 -3.65
C LEU A 207 -5.19 26.55 -4.27
N ASP A 208 -4.55 25.40 -4.19
CA ASP A 208 -5.00 24.12 -4.72
C ASP A 208 -4.30 23.03 -3.91
N PRO A 209 -4.90 22.57 -2.78
CA PRO A 209 -4.27 21.60 -1.90
C PRO A 209 -3.87 20.32 -2.62
N GLY A 210 -4.67 19.91 -3.62
CA GLY A 210 -4.48 18.70 -4.38
C GLY A 210 -4.30 17.47 -3.49
N TRP A 211 -3.47 16.55 -3.94
CA TRP A 211 -3.15 15.32 -3.22
C TRP A 211 -2.30 15.61 -1.97
N CYS A 212 -2.89 15.37 -0.80
CA CYS A 212 -2.29 15.65 0.50
C CYS A 212 -1.77 14.37 1.17
N LYS A 213 -0.50 14.40 1.62
CA LYS A 213 0.14 13.24 2.26
C LYS A 213 1.17 13.67 3.29
N MET A 214 1.34 12.90 4.36
CA MET A 214 2.40 13.11 5.34
C MET A 214 3.16 11.81 5.60
N ASP A 215 4.49 11.85 5.57
CA ASP A 215 5.36 10.68 5.60
C ASP A 215 6.33 10.70 6.79
N TRP A 216 6.41 9.58 7.51
CA TRP A 216 7.36 9.36 8.60
C TRP A 216 8.14 8.07 8.39
N VAL A 217 9.33 8.04 8.95
CA VAL A 217 10.05 6.79 9.22
C VAL A 217 9.82 6.41 10.68
N ILE A 218 9.49 5.14 10.95
CA ILE A 218 9.26 4.60 12.29
C ILE A 218 10.27 3.49 12.57
N ALA A 219 11.00 3.60 13.68
CA ALA A 219 11.85 2.55 14.20
C ALA A 219 11.06 1.62 15.14
N GLU A 220 11.00 0.33 14.81
CA GLU A 220 10.40 -0.71 15.64
C GLU A 220 11.51 -1.55 16.28
N ALA A 221 12.08 -1.03 17.38
CA ALA A 221 13.23 -1.63 18.05
C ALA A 221 12.97 -3.09 18.49
N GLU A 222 11.74 -3.40 18.91
CA GLU A 222 11.31 -4.76 19.28
C GLU A 222 11.36 -5.77 18.13
N ARG A 223 11.28 -5.29 16.89
CA ARG A 223 11.34 -6.09 15.66
C ARG A 223 12.65 -5.91 14.91
N GLY A 224 13.55 -5.04 15.39
CA GLY A 224 14.84 -4.75 14.77
C GLY A 224 14.71 -4.20 13.35
N ARG A 225 13.67 -3.41 13.07
CA ARG A 225 13.40 -2.88 11.73
C ARG A 225 12.99 -1.41 11.74
N VAL A 226 13.02 -0.82 10.55
CA VAL A 226 12.52 0.51 10.24
C VAL A 226 11.44 0.38 9.17
N VAL A 227 10.34 1.11 9.30
CA VAL A 227 9.22 1.10 8.35
C VAL A 227 8.84 2.52 7.97
N ASN A 228 8.49 2.73 6.70
CA ASN A 228 7.86 3.96 6.27
C ASN A 228 6.38 3.93 6.68
N ALA A 229 5.90 5.01 7.26
CA ALA A 229 4.51 5.21 7.63
C ALA A 229 3.98 6.43 6.89
N SER A 230 3.09 6.17 5.94
CA SER A 230 2.46 7.16 5.08
C SER A 230 1.06 7.46 5.59
N ASN A 231 0.64 8.72 5.65
CA ASN A 231 -0.76 9.08 5.88
C ASN A 231 -1.29 9.92 4.73
N MET A 232 -2.16 9.33 3.91
CA MET A 232 -2.85 9.99 2.80
C MET A 232 -4.14 10.62 3.31
N LEU A 233 -4.35 11.90 3.00
CA LEU A 233 -5.50 12.66 3.51
C LEU A 233 -6.56 12.85 2.42
N ASP A 234 -7.75 12.30 2.67
CA ASP A 234 -8.96 12.55 1.88
C ASP A 234 -9.73 13.69 2.54
N VAL A 235 -9.46 14.91 2.06
CA VAL A 235 -9.90 16.14 2.73
C VAL A 235 -11.16 16.69 2.09
N THR A 236 -12.20 16.89 2.91
CA THR A 236 -13.45 17.52 2.50
C THR A 236 -13.70 18.83 3.24
N TRP A 237 -14.31 19.79 2.55
CA TRP A 237 -14.88 20.98 3.15
C TRP A 237 -16.39 20.82 3.31
N GLU A 238 -16.89 21.02 4.53
CA GLU A 238 -18.30 21.12 4.87
C GLU A 238 -18.69 22.59 5.06
N ALA A 239 -19.55 23.09 4.17
CA ALA A 239 -20.05 24.46 4.21
C ALA A 239 -21.16 24.64 5.27
N PRO A 240 -21.53 25.88 5.65
CA PRO A 240 -22.58 26.13 6.66
C PRO A 240 -23.97 25.59 6.30
N ASP A 241 -24.22 25.32 5.01
CA ASP A 241 -25.45 24.69 4.53
C ASP A 241 -25.44 23.15 4.60
N GLY A 242 -24.32 22.57 5.05
CA GLY A 242 -24.08 21.13 5.16
C GLY A 242 -23.62 20.46 3.88
N SER A 243 -23.38 21.20 2.79
CA SER A 243 -22.80 20.64 1.57
C SER A 243 -21.33 20.25 1.81
N ILE A 244 -20.93 19.09 1.26
CA ILE A 244 -19.58 18.53 1.38
C ILE A 244 -18.93 18.55 0.01
N THR A 245 -17.73 19.12 -0.07
CA THR A 245 -16.93 19.21 -1.31
C THR A 245 -15.51 18.69 -1.05
N PRO A 246 -15.02 17.68 -1.80
CA PRO A 246 -13.62 17.26 -1.71
C PRO A 246 -12.68 18.37 -2.18
N LEU A 247 -11.55 18.54 -1.49
CA LEU A 247 -10.60 19.60 -1.80
C LEU A 247 -9.69 19.28 -2.98
N ASP A 248 -9.47 18.00 -3.27
CA ASP A 248 -8.71 17.47 -4.40
C ASP A 248 -9.57 17.05 -5.60
N GLY A 249 -10.90 17.00 -5.41
CA GLY A 249 -11.89 16.83 -6.47
C GLY A 249 -12.64 15.50 -6.47
N PHE A 250 -12.32 14.56 -5.57
CA PHE A 250 -13.08 13.31 -5.43
C PHE A 250 -13.03 12.79 -3.99
N ILE A 251 -13.90 11.84 -3.64
CA ILE A 251 -13.87 11.15 -2.35
C ILE A 251 -13.51 9.70 -2.65
N ASP A 252 -12.40 9.23 -2.08
CA ASP A 252 -11.88 7.89 -2.33
C ASP A 252 -12.83 6.79 -1.81
N PRO A 253 -12.98 5.70 -2.56
CA PRO A 253 -13.75 4.54 -2.14
C PRO A 253 -13.03 3.74 -1.05
N TYR A 254 -13.79 3.27 -0.06
CA TYR A 254 -13.26 2.60 1.13
C TYR A 254 -13.02 1.09 0.99
N PHE A 255 -13.02 0.54 -0.23
CA PHE A 255 -13.03 -0.91 -0.46
C PHE A 255 -11.81 -1.66 0.09
N GLN A 256 -10.74 -0.96 0.48
CA GLN A 256 -9.52 -1.52 1.08
C GLN A 256 -9.16 -0.91 2.43
N GLU A 257 -10.09 -0.21 3.07
CA GLU A 257 -9.82 0.54 4.29
C GLU A 257 -10.31 -0.22 5.53
N VAL A 258 -9.47 -0.27 6.57
CA VAL A 258 -9.81 -0.74 7.92
C VAL A 258 -9.66 0.41 8.89
N TYR A 259 -10.78 0.96 9.34
CA TYR A 259 -10.82 2.07 10.29
C TYR A 259 -10.52 1.60 11.70
N LEU A 260 -9.68 2.38 12.38
CA LEU A 260 -9.08 1.95 13.64
C LEU A 260 -9.90 2.30 14.88
N GLU A 261 -10.82 3.25 14.79
CA GLU A 261 -11.57 3.77 15.95
C GLU A 261 -13.07 3.85 15.63
N ALA A 262 -13.89 3.03 16.29
CA ALA A 262 -15.34 2.98 16.04
C ALA A 262 -16.06 4.32 16.28
N GLU A 263 -15.48 5.22 17.07
CA GLU A 263 -15.98 6.58 17.31
C GLU A 263 -16.09 7.41 16.03
N SER A 264 -15.31 7.10 14.99
CA SER A 264 -15.33 7.84 13.71
C SER A 264 -16.41 7.36 12.71
N VAL A 265 -17.19 6.33 13.06
CA VAL A 265 -18.32 5.83 12.24
C VAL A 265 -19.28 6.93 11.78
N PRO A 266 -19.66 7.93 12.59
CA PRO A 266 -20.54 9.01 12.13
C PRO A 266 -19.94 9.83 11.00
N LEU A 267 -18.64 10.12 11.03
CA LEU A 267 -17.95 10.83 9.94
C LEU A 267 -17.90 9.95 8.69
N PHE A 268 -17.48 8.70 8.83
CA PHE A 268 -17.44 7.75 7.73
C PHE A 268 -18.80 7.61 7.05
N SER A 269 -19.86 7.36 7.83
CA SER A 269 -21.24 7.20 7.31
C SER A 269 -21.76 8.45 6.63
N LYS A 270 -21.29 9.63 7.03
CA LYS A 270 -21.60 10.91 6.38
C LYS A 270 -20.92 10.98 5.02
N LEU A 271 -19.62 10.71 4.94
CA LEU A 271 -18.83 10.85 3.71
C LEU A 271 -19.15 9.78 2.66
N THR A 272 -19.44 8.55 3.08
CA THR A 272 -19.76 7.47 2.12
C THR A 272 -21.04 7.70 1.34
N GLN A 273 -21.97 8.52 1.83
CA GLN A 273 -23.17 8.95 1.09
C GLN A 273 -22.85 9.83 -0.12
N HIS A 274 -21.64 10.40 -0.16
CA HIS A 274 -21.15 11.25 -1.26
C HIS A 274 -20.26 10.50 -2.25
N ILE A 275 -19.99 9.20 -2.02
CA ILE A 275 -19.22 8.37 -2.95
C ILE A 275 -20.08 8.07 -4.18
N SER A 276 -19.44 8.08 -5.36
CA SER A 276 -20.09 7.78 -6.64
C SER A 276 -20.75 6.39 -6.61
N PRO A 277 -21.98 6.22 -7.14
CA PRO A 277 -22.54 4.89 -7.36
C PRO A 277 -21.72 4.02 -8.33
N GLN A 278 -20.85 4.64 -9.14
CA GLN A 278 -19.93 3.98 -10.07
C GLN A 278 -18.54 3.77 -9.47
N ALA A 279 -18.32 4.12 -8.20
CA ALA A 279 -17.00 4.09 -7.58
C ALA A 279 -16.35 2.70 -7.61
N LEU A 280 -17.15 1.62 -7.53
CA LEU A 280 -16.61 0.27 -7.66
C LEU A 280 -16.11 -0.03 -9.08
N ASP A 281 -16.89 0.34 -10.11
CA ASP A 281 -16.51 0.13 -11.51
C ASP A 281 -15.28 0.97 -11.87
N GLU A 282 -15.25 2.24 -11.44
CA GLU A 282 -14.10 3.14 -11.61
C GLU A 282 -12.86 2.59 -10.91
N TYR A 283 -13.01 2.10 -9.68
CA TYR A 283 -11.93 1.50 -8.90
C TYR A 283 -11.38 0.22 -9.58
N VAL A 284 -12.26 -0.67 -10.04
CA VAL A 284 -11.88 -1.87 -10.80
C VAL A 284 -11.16 -1.49 -12.10
N GLN A 285 -11.61 -0.44 -12.80
CA GLN A 285 -10.96 0.05 -14.01
C GLN A 285 -9.55 0.58 -13.72
N GLN A 286 -9.35 1.32 -12.64
CA GLN A 286 -8.03 1.80 -12.22
C GLN A 286 -7.09 0.64 -11.90
N LEU A 287 -7.56 -0.34 -11.12
CA LEU A 287 -6.77 -1.55 -10.82
C LEU A 287 -6.44 -2.34 -12.08
N THR A 288 -7.36 -2.42 -13.03
CA THR A 288 -7.14 -3.07 -14.33
C THR A 288 -6.01 -2.39 -15.11
N GLY A 289 -5.95 -1.06 -15.11
CA GLY A 289 -4.84 -0.31 -15.69
C GLY A 289 -3.50 -0.61 -15.01
N GLU A 290 -3.47 -0.72 -13.68
CA GLU A 290 -2.26 -1.15 -12.97
C GLU A 290 -1.86 -2.60 -13.28
N VAL A 291 -2.82 -3.52 -13.48
CA VAL A 291 -2.50 -4.88 -13.95
C VAL A 291 -1.85 -4.85 -15.33
N TYR A 292 -2.37 -4.04 -16.26
CA TYR A 292 -1.77 -3.89 -17.59
C TYR A 292 -0.32 -3.40 -17.49
N LYS A 293 -0.08 -2.32 -16.74
CA LYS A 293 1.26 -1.77 -16.48
C LYS A 293 2.23 -2.83 -15.95
N TYR A 294 1.82 -3.63 -14.97
CA TYR A 294 2.68 -4.66 -14.37
C TYR A 294 2.80 -5.95 -15.21
N THR A 295 2.08 -6.07 -16.31
CA THR A 295 2.20 -7.21 -17.24
C THR A 295 2.88 -6.83 -18.55
N HIS A 296 2.93 -5.54 -18.92
CA HIS A 296 3.44 -5.07 -20.22
C HIS A 296 4.58 -4.05 -20.16
N GLU A 297 4.51 -3.08 -19.25
CA GLU A 297 5.45 -1.94 -19.21
C GLU A 297 6.55 -2.15 -18.17
N HIS A 298 6.13 -2.40 -16.94
CA HIS A 298 6.99 -2.58 -15.77
C HIS A 298 6.73 -3.95 -15.16
N ILE A 299 7.17 -5.00 -15.87
CA ILE A 299 6.80 -6.38 -15.59
C ILE A 299 7.06 -6.73 -14.11
N ASN A 300 5.98 -7.00 -13.37
CA ASN A 300 6.00 -7.45 -11.98
C ASN A 300 4.71 -8.23 -11.68
N TYR A 301 4.74 -9.54 -11.89
CA TYR A 301 3.60 -10.43 -11.71
C TYR A 301 3.16 -10.55 -10.24
N GLY A 302 4.06 -10.31 -9.27
CA GLY A 302 3.67 -10.22 -7.85
C GLY A 302 2.80 -9.00 -7.59
N LYS A 303 3.13 -7.84 -8.16
CA LYS A 303 2.27 -6.65 -8.09
C LYS A 303 0.96 -6.89 -8.84
N ALA A 304 0.99 -7.46 -10.04
CA ALA A 304 -0.21 -7.79 -10.81
C ALA A 304 -1.16 -8.74 -10.04
N ALA A 305 -0.63 -9.79 -9.40
CA ALA A 305 -1.38 -10.72 -8.57
C ALA A 305 -2.20 -10.01 -7.48
N LYS A 306 -1.59 -9.07 -6.74
CA LYS A 306 -2.30 -8.30 -5.70
C LYS A 306 -3.45 -7.47 -6.25
N ARG A 307 -3.32 -6.92 -7.46
CA ARG A 307 -4.38 -6.10 -8.08
C ARG A 307 -5.49 -7.01 -8.61
N MET A 308 -5.14 -8.14 -9.22
CA MET A 308 -6.11 -9.16 -9.65
C MET A 308 -6.86 -9.78 -8.47
N TYR A 309 -6.21 -10.05 -7.33
CA TYR A 309 -6.88 -10.47 -6.10
C TYR A 309 -7.99 -9.50 -5.71
N ASN A 310 -7.66 -8.20 -5.70
CA ASN A 310 -8.59 -7.15 -5.34
C ASN A 310 -9.73 -6.99 -6.35
N ILE A 311 -9.45 -7.10 -7.65
CA ILE A 311 -10.49 -7.11 -8.68
C ILE A 311 -11.42 -8.31 -8.46
N PHE A 312 -10.87 -9.51 -8.39
CA PHE A 312 -11.65 -10.75 -8.35
C PHE A 312 -12.50 -10.88 -7.09
N ARG A 313 -12.00 -10.50 -5.91
CA ARG A 313 -12.81 -10.51 -4.68
C ARG A 313 -13.96 -9.49 -4.73
N LEU A 314 -13.78 -8.38 -5.46
CA LEU A 314 -14.77 -7.32 -5.59
C LEU A 314 -15.78 -7.55 -6.73
N THR A 315 -15.42 -8.35 -7.75
CA THR A 315 -16.27 -8.61 -8.92
C THR A 315 -16.95 -9.98 -8.89
N GLY A 316 -16.86 -10.72 -7.78
CA GLY A 316 -17.51 -12.03 -7.63
C GLY A 316 -16.72 -13.22 -8.18
N CYS A 317 -15.47 -13.02 -8.62
CA CYS A 317 -14.58 -14.09 -9.08
C CYS A 317 -13.87 -14.78 -7.90
N HIS A 318 -14.65 -15.21 -6.89
CA HIS A 318 -14.13 -15.64 -5.59
C HIS A 318 -13.18 -16.84 -5.66
N GLN A 319 -13.44 -17.81 -6.54
CA GLN A 319 -12.55 -18.95 -6.75
C GLN A 319 -11.12 -18.52 -7.15
N ALA A 320 -11.01 -17.61 -8.11
CA ALA A 320 -9.72 -17.09 -8.56
C ALA A 320 -9.07 -16.22 -7.48
N ALA A 321 -9.86 -15.42 -6.77
CA ALA A 321 -9.39 -14.65 -5.63
C ALA A 321 -8.83 -15.56 -4.51
N ALA A 322 -9.50 -16.67 -4.19
CA ALA A 322 -9.03 -17.65 -3.21
C ALA A 322 -7.68 -18.25 -3.65
N LEU A 323 -7.56 -18.70 -4.90
CA LEU A 323 -6.30 -19.24 -5.42
C LEU A 323 -5.14 -18.22 -5.38
N ILE A 324 -5.41 -16.94 -5.67
CA ILE A 324 -4.41 -15.88 -5.54
C ILE A 324 -4.09 -15.60 -4.06
N ARG A 325 -5.09 -15.65 -3.19
CA ARG A 325 -4.90 -15.51 -1.74
C ARG A 325 -3.95 -16.58 -1.21
N GLU A 326 -4.16 -17.85 -1.54
CA GLU A 326 -3.27 -18.95 -1.11
C GLU A 326 -1.84 -18.81 -1.66
N LEU A 327 -1.67 -18.20 -2.84
CA LEU A 327 -0.34 -17.86 -3.37
C LEU A 327 0.44 -16.88 -2.45
N PHE A 328 -0.26 -16.14 -1.60
CA PHE A 328 0.28 -15.16 -0.66
C PHE A 328 0.12 -15.53 0.83
N ASP A 329 -0.54 -16.63 1.15
CA ASP A 329 -0.74 -17.08 2.55
C ASP A 329 0.44 -17.96 3.03
N GLU A 330 1.08 -18.66 2.10
CA GLU A 330 2.13 -19.66 2.38
C GLU A 330 3.55 -19.14 2.01
N PRO A 331 4.66 -19.86 2.32
CA PRO A 331 6.04 -19.68 1.86
C PRO A 331 6.36 -18.66 0.76
N ALA A 332 5.62 -18.72 -0.32
CA ALA A 332 5.71 -17.87 -1.50
C ALA A 332 5.54 -16.37 -1.19
N ALA A 333 4.78 -16.00 -0.16
CA ALA A 333 4.64 -14.62 0.31
C ALA A 333 6.00 -13.99 0.70
N LEU A 334 6.92 -14.82 1.22
CA LEU A 334 8.27 -14.39 1.58
C LEU A 334 9.09 -14.05 0.34
N LEU A 335 8.83 -14.66 -0.82
CA LEU A 335 9.46 -14.26 -2.08
C LEU A 335 9.07 -12.83 -2.47
N TYR A 336 7.93 -12.32 -2.00
CA TYR A 336 7.60 -10.90 -2.20
C TYR A 336 8.48 -9.97 -1.33
N GLN A 337 8.96 -10.42 -0.16
CA GLN A 337 9.92 -9.66 0.64
C GLN A 337 11.23 -9.41 -0.10
N VAL A 338 11.55 -10.20 -1.13
CA VAL A 338 12.68 -9.91 -2.03
C VAL A 338 12.58 -8.47 -2.54
N TRP A 339 11.41 -8.03 -3.01
CA TRP A 339 11.26 -6.66 -3.50
C TRP A 339 11.51 -5.61 -2.42
N SER A 340 11.00 -5.82 -1.21
CA SER A 340 11.25 -4.92 -0.07
C SER A 340 12.73 -4.89 0.33
N LEU A 341 13.43 -6.03 0.28
CA LEU A 341 14.88 -6.09 0.50
C LEU A 341 15.63 -5.27 -0.58
N LEU A 342 15.23 -5.43 -1.84
CA LEU A 342 15.86 -4.72 -2.96
C LEU A 342 15.61 -3.21 -2.90
N ASP A 343 14.41 -2.78 -2.53
CA ASP A 343 14.09 -1.36 -2.30
C ASP A 343 14.95 -0.81 -1.14
N THR A 344 15.11 -1.58 -0.05
CA THR A 344 15.98 -1.22 1.09
C THR A 344 17.45 -1.10 0.66
N MET A 345 17.90 -1.90 -0.31
CA MET A 345 19.25 -1.79 -0.87
C MET A 345 19.42 -0.51 -1.69
N ASP A 346 18.40 -0.10 -2.44
CA ASP A 346 18.40 1.14 -3.22
C ASP A 346 18.46 2.37 -2.28
N ASP A 347 17.75 2.32 -1.14
CA ASP A 347 17.82 3.33 -0.07
C ASP A 347 19.19 3.33 0.64
N ALA A 348 19.82 2.16 0.79
CA ALA A 348 21.14 2.03 1.38
C ALA A 348 22.27 2.57 0.48
N ALA A 349 22.07 2.56 -0.83
CA ALA A 349 23.04 3.07 -1.80
C ALA A 349 23.08 4.61 -1.88
N GLN A 350 22.14 5.32 -1.24
CA GLN A 350 22.11 6.78 -1.24
C GLN A 350 23.28 7.37 -0.42
N PRO A 351 23.88 8.50 -0.85
CA PRO A 351 25.08 9.08 -0.22
C PRO A 351 24.96 9.38 1.28
N ASP A 352 23.74 9.65 1.75
CA ASP A 352 23.43 10.03 3.14
C ASP A 352 22.76 8.90 3.93
N SER A 353 22.77 7.66 3.41
CA SER A 353 22.11 6.54 4.05
C SER A 353 22.80 6.13 5.36
N THR A 354 22.00 5.90 6.40
CA THR A 354 22.46 5.39 7.70
C THR A 354 22.35 3.87 7.82
N ILE A 355 21.89 3.20 6.77
CA ILE A 355 21.67 1.75 6.75
C ILE A 355 23.04 1.04 6.70
N ASP A 356 23.36 0.32 7.77
CA ASP A 356 24.58 -0.49 7.82
C ASP A 356 24.48 -1.68 6.86
N ARG A 357 25.57 -1.93 6.14
CA ARG A 357 25.76 -3.07 5.25
C ARG A 357 25.61 -4.40 5.98
N GLU A 358 25.97 -4.46 7.28
CA GLU A 358 25.72 -5.63 8.10
C GLU A 358 24.21 -5.93 8.22
N THR A 359 23.36 -4.90 8.32
CA THR A 359 21.89 -5.04 8.34
C THR A 359 21.37 -5.66 7.05
N LEU A 360 21.84 -5.20 5.89
CA LEU A 360 21.46 -5.77 4.58
C LEU A 360 21.84 -7.25 4.47
N VAL A 361 23.03 -7.62 4.95
CA VAL A 361 23.48 -9.02 4.98
C VAL A 361 22.58 -9.85 5.90
N GLN A 362 22.26 -9.36 7.10
CA GLN A 362 21.40 -10.06 8.05
C GLN A 362 19.98 -10.26 7.50
N GLN A 363 19.42 -9.25 6.83
CA GLN A 363 18.12 -9.35 6.15
C GLN A 363 18.16 -10.34 4.99
N THR A 364 19.21 -10.31 4.17
CA THR A 364 19.39 -11.27 3.08
C THR A 364 19.53 -12.71 3.61
N ASP A 365 20.30 -12.92 4.69
CA ASP A 365 20.44 -14.22 5.34
C ASP A 365 19.13 -14.73 5.95
N ALA A 366 18.31 -13.85 6.53
CA ALA A 366 16.98 -14.20 7.03
C ALA A 366 16.07 -14.62 5.87
N LEU A 367 16.08 -13.89 4.76
CA LEU A 367 15.32 -14.22 3.57
C LEU A 367 15.76 -15.55 2.96
N ILE A 368 17.06 -15.82 2.87
CA ILE A 368 17.59 -17.12 2.41
C ILE A 368 17.09 -18.26 3.29
N ARG A 369 17.20 -18.12 4.62
CA ARG A 369 16.72 -19.16 5.56
C ARG A 369 15.24 -19.41 5.38
N ASN A 370 14.46 -18.33 5.32
CA ASN A 370 13.03 -18.40 5.11
C ASN A 370 12.71 -19.15 3.81
N VAL A 371 13.24 -18.72 2.66
CA VAL A 371 13.00 -19.39 1.37
C VAL A 371 13.40 -20.88 1.41
N ILE A 372 14.49 -21.25 2.09
CA ILE A 372 14.90 -22.66 2.26
C ILE A 372 13.90 -23.45 3.12
N GLU A 373 13.39 -22.86 4.19
CA GLU A 373 12.48 -23.53 5.13
C GLU A 373 11.09 -23.74 4.54
N VAL A 374 10.68 -22.88 3.61
CA VAL A 374 9.29 -22.74 3.21
C VAL A 374 9.07 -23.11 1.73
N CYS A 375 10.04 -22.87 0.84
CA CYS A 375 9.85 -23.07 -0.59
C CYS A 375 10.50 -24.39 -1.05
N GLU A 376 9.78 -25.18 -1.85
CA GLU A 376 10.29 -26.42 -2.44
C GLU A 376 10.18 -26.41 -3.97
N GLY A 377 11.27 -26.74 -4.65
CA GLY A 377 11.28 -26.93 -6.11
C GLY A 377 12.55 -26.41 -6.81
N PRO A 378 12.66 -26.66 -8.12
CA PRO A 378 13.85 -26.29 -8.89
C PRO A 378 14.00 -24.77 -9.04
N LEU A 379 12.91 -24.02 -9.20
CA LEU A 379 12.96 -22.57 -9.37
C LEU A 379 13.29 -21.87 -8.05
N GLU A 380 12.71 -22.35 -6.97
CA GLU A 380 12.94 -21.96 -5.58
C GLU A 380 14.42 -22.16 -5.22
N THR A 381 15.00 -23.29 -5.63
CA THR A 381 16.44 -23.55 -5.50
C THR A 381 17.28 -22.49 -6.24
N GLU A 382 16.88 -22.11 -7.46
CA GLU A 382 17.57 -21.05 -8.19
C GLU A 382 17.45 -19.68 -7.50
N ILE A 383 16.31 -19.36 -6.90
CA ILE A 383 16.12 -18.15 -6.10
C ILE A 383 17.04 -18.14 -4.88
N VAL A 384 17.11 -19.25 -4.12
CA VAL A 384 18.04 -19.38 -2.99
C VAL A 384 19.48 -19.15 -3.43
N MET A 385 19.88 -19.74 -4.56
CA MET A 385 21.23 -19.57 -5.10
C MET A 385 21.49 -18.13 -5.56
N ALA A 386 20.50 -17.44 -6.12
CA ALA A 386 20.59 -16.03 -6.48
C ALA A 386 20.73 -15.14 -5.24
N LEU A 387 19.94 -15.38 -4.19
CA LEU A 387 20.04 -14.66 -2.91
C LEU A 387 21.38 -14.88 -2.22
N ILE A 388 21.91 -16.11 -2.25
CA ILE A 388 23.26 -16.41 -1.73
C ILE A 388 24.33 -15.61 -2.49
N ARG A 389 24.21 -15.50 -3.81
CA ARG A 389 25.12 -14.67 -4.62
C ARG A 389 24.97 -13.20 -4.29
N LEU A 390 23.75 -12.69 -4.21
CA LEU A 390 23.47 -11.32 -3.80
C LEU A 390 24.10 -11.01 -2.44
N ARG A 391 23.95 -11.89 -1.45
CA ARG A 391 24.63 -11.75 -0.15
C ARG A 391 26.15 -11.74 -0.28
N ASP A 392 26.72 -12.68 -1.02
CA ASP A 392 28.16 -12.78 -1.19
C ASP A 392 28.74 -11.52 -1.87
N ASP A 393 28.01 -10.99 -2.86
CA ASP A 393 28.28 -9.72 -3.50
C ASP A 393 28.17 -8.60 -2.47
N ILE A 394 27.06 -8.46 -1.73
CA ILE A 394 26.93 -7.49 -0.63
C ILE A 394 28.07 -7.64 0.40
N THR A 395 28.65 -8.81 0.65
CA THR A 395 29.74 -8.94 1.65
C THR A 395 31.15 -8.57 1.14
N GLY A 396 31.34 -8.41 -0.18
CA GLY A 396 32.64 -8.02 -0.74
C GLY A 396 33.63 -9.15 -0.80
N ARG A 397 33.13 -10.38 -0.96
CA ARG A 397 33.98 -11.57 -1.14
C ARG A 397 34.84 -11.53 -2.41
N VAL A 398 34.46 -10.70 -3.38
CA VAL A 398 35.19 -10.49 -4.63
C VAL A 398 35.89 -9.13 -4.59
N ASP A 399 37.19 -9.13 -4.87
CA ASP A 399 38.04 -7.93 -4.90
C ASP A 399 37.83 -7.21 -6.25
N LEU A 400 36.96 -6.20 -6.29
CA LEU A 400 36.66 -5.38 -7.48
C LEU A 400 36.81 -3.89 -7.18
N SER A 401 36.91 -3.08 -8.23
CA SER A 401 36.80 -1.61 -8.11
C SER A 401 35.39 -1.21 -7.69
N ALA A 402 35.20 -0.04 -7.08
CA ALA A 402 33.88 0.40 -6.59
C ALA A 402 32.80 0.40 -7.70
N ASP A 403 33.13 0.92 -8.89
CA ASP A 403 32.19 0.97 -10.03
C ASP A 403 31.82 -0.42 -10.56
N ASP A 404 32.77 -1.36 -10.58
CA ASP A 404 32.53 -2.76 -10.97
C ASP A 404 31.67 -3.49 -9.94
N TRP A 405 31.69 -3.01 -8.69
CA TRP A 405 31.03 -3.59 -7.55
C TRP A 405 29.53 -3.20 -7.50
N ASP A 406 29.23 -1.94 -7.79
CA ASP A 406 27.85 -1.46 -7.94
C ASP A 406 27.13 -2.15 -9.11
N ALA A 407 27.84 -2.32 -10.24
CA ALA A 407 27.34 -3.06 -11.39
C ALA A 407 27.06 -4.54 -11.08
N LEU A 408 27.90 -5.18 -10.26
CA LEU A 408 27.73 -6.57 -9.84
C LEU A 408 26.48 -6.74 -8.96
N ILE A 409 26.29 -5.85 -7.97
CA ILE A 409 25.09 -5.86 -7.13
C ILE A 409 23.84 -5.64 -7.98
N ALA A 410 23.86 -4.68 -8.89
CA ALA A 410 22.72 -4.42 -9.78
C ALA A 410 22.36 -5.65 -10.63
N GLN A 411 23.37 -6.41 -11.09
CA GLN A 411 23.15 -7.66 -11.83
C GLN A 411 22.55 -8.76 -10.96
N SER A 412 23.08 -8.98 -9.75
CA SER A 412 22.57 -9.99 -8.82
C SER A 412 21.15 -9.65 -8.33
N ARG A 413 20.86 -8.36 -8.15
CA ARG A 413 19.51 -7.81 -7.92
C ARG A 413 18.59 -8.18 -9.06
N ALA A 414 18.91 -7.77 -10.29
CA ALA A 414 18.09 -8.04 -11.47
C ALA A 414 17.82 -9.53 -11.68
N LYS A 415 18.79 -10.40 -11.38
CA LYS A 415 18.59 -11.85 -11.48
C LYS A 415 17.62 -12.38 -10.43
N THR A 416 17.70 -11.86 -9.21
CA THR A 416 16.78 -12.26 -8.13
C THR A 416 15.35 -11.80 -8.46
N GLU A 417 15.19 -10.58 -8.97
CA GLU A 417 13.92 -10.04 -9.45
C GLU A 417 13.31 -10.88 -10.57
N GLU A 418 14.11 -11.24 -11.57
CA GLU A 418 13.68 -12.07 -12.69
C GLU A 418 13.09 -13.41 -12.22
N LEU A 419 13.81 -14.13 -11.35
CA LEU A 419 13.39 -15.45 -10.88
C LEU A 419 12.13 -15.40 -10.02
N VAL A 420 12.02 -14.41 -9.12
CA VAL A 420 10.81 -14.19 -8.32
C VAL A 420 9.63 -13.85 -9.22
N ASN A 421 9.85 -13.01 -10.23
CA ASN A 421 8.81 -12.65 -11.18
C ASN A 421 8.35 -13.85 -12.03
N GLU A 422 9.28 -14.71 -12.47
CA GLU A 422 8.97 -15.97 -13.15
C GLU A 422 8.14 -16.92 -12.27
N PHE A 423 8.46 -16.99 -10.97
CA PHE A 423 7.69 -17.77 -10.01
C PHE A 423 6.23 -17.29 -9.96
N PHE A 424 6.00 -16.00 -9.70
CA PHE A 424 4.63 -15.46 -9.65
C PHE A 424 3.89 -15.61 -10.98
N LYS A 425 4.57 -15.38 -12.09
CA LYS A 425 4.01 -15.55 -13.44
C LYS A 425 3.53 -16.98 -13.67
N ALA A 426 4.35 -17.98 -13.35
CA ALA A 426 4.03 -19.38 -13.58
C ALA A 426 2.81 -19.83 -12.75
N LYS A 427 2.72 -19.42 -11.48
CA LYS A 427 1.58 -19.74 -10.61
C LYS A 427 0.30 -19.03 -11.07
N LEU A 428 0.39 -17.73 -11.36
CA LEU A 428 -0.74 -16.93 -11.83
C LEU A 428 -1.34 -17.46 -13.14
N LEU A 429 -0.51 -17.73 -14.15
CA LEU A 429 -0.99 -18.26 -15.43
C LEU A 429 -1.53 -19.70 -15.34
N GLY A 430 -1.29 -20.37 -14.21
CA GLY A 430 -1.91 -21.64 -13.88
C GLY A 430 -3.39 -21.54 -13.52
N ILE A 431 -3.87 -20.34 -13.15
CA ILE A 431 -5.28 -20.06 -12.82
C ILE A 431 -6.02 -19.71 -14.13
N PRO A 432 -7.07 -20.46 -14.54
CA PRO A 432 -7.79 -20.20 -15.78
C PRO A 432 -8.36 -18.78 -15.89
N GLU A 433 -9.01 -18.29 -14.85
CA GLU A 433 -9.66 -16.98 -14.79
C GLU A 433 -8.65 -15.83 -14.91
N VAL A 434 -7.44 -16.03 -14.39
CA VAL A 434 -6.33 -15.07 -14.59
C VAL A 434 -5.94 -15.00 -16.06
N ARG A 435 -5.85 -16.13 -16.75
CA ARG A 435 -5.53 -16.12 -18.19
C ARG A 435 -6.63 -15.44 -18.99
N GLU A 436 -7.89 -15.77 -18.72
CA GLU A 436 -9.03 -15.14 -19.38
C GLU A 436 -9.05 -13.62 -19.13
N PHE A 437 -8.78 -13.19 -17.91
CA PHE A 437 -8.67 -11.77 -17.57
C PHE A 437 -7.54 -11.09 -18.34
N LEU A 438 -6.34 -11.66 -18.35
CA LEU A 438 -5.19 -11.09 -19.07
C LEU A 438 -5.39 -11.09 -20.59
N ASP A 439 -5.99 -12.15 -21.15
CA ASP A 439 -6.34 -12.22 -22.57
C ASP A 439 -7.35 -11.10 -22.94
N SER A 440 -8.29 -10.78 -22.04
CA SER A 440 -9.24 -9.69 -22.25
C SER A 440 -8.58 -8.30 -22.29
N LEU A 441 -7.42 -8.13 -21.66
CA LEU A 441 -6.65 -6.87 -21.72
C LEU A 441 -5.97 -6.68 -23.07
N GLU A 442 -5.67 -7.77 -23.79
CA GLU A 442 -5.06 -7.74 -25.13
C GLU A 442 -6.09 -7.43 -26.23
N GLU A 443 -7.38 -7.64 -25.93
CA GLU A 443 -8.50 -7.37 -26.83
C GLU A 443 -9.09 -5.96 -26.67
N ALA A 444 -8.75 -5.25 -25.60
CA ALA A 444 -9.20 -3.90 -25.26
C ALA A 444 -8.31 -2.81 -25.86
#